data_AF-A0A4P9XQ98-F1
#
_entry.id   AF-A0A4P9XQ98-F1
#
_cell.length_a   1.000
_cell.length_b   1.000
_cell.length_c   1.000
_cell.angle_alpha   90.00
_cell.angle_beta   90.00
_cell.angle_gamma   90.00
#
_symmetry.space_group_name_H-M   'P 1'
#
loop_
_entity.id
_entity.type
_entity.pdbx_description
1 polymer ?
#
loop_
_entity_poly.entity_id
_entity_poly.type
_entity_poly.pdbx_seq_one_letter_code
_entity_poly.pdbx_strand_id
1 'polypeptide(L)'
;GTPYLLSLGMSRSLTSLVWLAGPVSGLVMQPLVGALSDRCTLRWGRRRPFMLAGSLAVVFSLFLIGWAKDIARLHLLDARTLIYDGRRQQSQLAVWIAVIAFYLVDFAVNAGKCAIRALVVDVLPPEKQERGNAWAGGMIGVGSVCGYFMGMVNLVELLPALGNSQMKVLCVLASLALLTAVGITCVAVTERRYTGSSIATLRQLMRTARQLPPSIQRVCNVQFFAWIGWFPFLFYSTTWVAELAGHGDLADRTPGEDRVGEAARAGSYAFLIYSIVSLVTACVLPVVVATGEHASTRMTKASGQASLVIGWLLNLPRVYTLGHLVFGLALLSTLLAHSVSAATVVIGACGISWAIMMWAPFALIGEIISSDSDDDDRAAVGDDDDARVPGPSGSAMDLDADADGRDALTLVDEDDLAEPPVQKRRLRDSAGEILGIHNVYVVLPQFLSTFTSSILFALFDARAAGSSHVEEAAGIADDDGGHSPMAIGWILRLGGLSVLVAAFLS
;
A
#
# COMPACT_ATOMS: atom_id res chain seq x y z
N GLY A 1 0.89 15.70 1.00
CA GLY A 1 2.28 15.34 1.37
C GLY A 1 3.25 16.34 0.77
N THR A 2 3.91 15.96 -0.32
CA THR A 2 5.10 16.60 -0.89
C THR A 2 5.05 18.14 -1.01
N PRO A 3 3.99 18.79 -1.57
CA PRO A 3 3.95 20.25 -1.67
C PRO A 3 3.97 20.98 -0.31
N TYR A 4 3.44 20.37 0.75
CA TYR A 4 3.46 20.96 2.09
C TYR A 4 4.87 20.93 2.71
N LEU A 5 5.61 19.83 2.53
CA LEU A 5 6.99 19.70 2.99
C LEU A 5 7.91 20.68 2.25
N LEU A 6 7.74 20.84 0.93
CA LEU A 6 8.42 21.88 0.16
C LEU A 6 8.05 23.29 0.69
N SER A 7 6.78 23.56 1.00
CA SER A 7 6.35 24.85 1.60
C SER A 7 6.85 25.11 3.04
N LEU A 8 7.51 24.14 3.68
CA LEU A 8 8.24 24.32 4.95
C LEU A 8 9.72 24.70 4.75
N GLY A 9 10.20 24.76 3.50
CA GLY A 9 11.60 24.99 3.16
C GLY A 9 12.44 23.70 3.11
N MET A 10 11.81 22.54 2.94
CA MET A 10 12.51 21.26 2.78
C MET A 10 13.00 21.09 1.34
N SER A 11 14.22 20.56 1.14
CA SER A 11 14.71 20.21 -0.20
C SER A 11 13.94 19.02 -0.79
N ARG A 12 13.99 18.87 -2.12
CA ARG A 12 13.40 17.72 -2.85
C ARG A 12 14.00 16.39 -2.37
N SER A 13 15.33 16.36 -2.22
CA SER A 13 16.08 15.23 -1.66
C SER A 13 15.64 14.87 -0.23
N LEU A 14 15.58 15.81 0.71
CA LEU A 14 15.14 15.52 2.08
C LEU A 14 13.66 15.11 2.12
N THR A 15 12.81 15.71 1.27
CA THR A 15 11.40 15.31 1.12
C THR A 15 11.27 13.86 0.65
N SER A 16 12.14 13.39 -0.25
CA SER A 16 12.15 11.98 -0.66
C SER A 16 12.51 11.03 0.49
N LEU A 17 13.43 11.44 1.38
CA LEU A 17 13.80 10.65 2.56
C LEU A 17 12.69 10.58 3.61
N VAL A 18 11.80 11.60 3.72
CA VAL A 18 10.63 11.52 4.60
C VAL A 18 9.68 10.39 4.17
N TRP A 19 9.55 10.12 2.87
CA TRP A 19 8.70 9.02 2.38
C TRP A 19 9.24 7.63 2.69
N LEU A 20 10.47 7.51 3.22
CA LEU A 20 10.98 6.26 3.79
C LEU A 20 10.20 5.80 5.04
N ALA A 21 9.43 6.69 5.68
CA ALA A 21 8.51 6.36 6.75
C ALA A 21 7.49 5.27 6.37
N GLY A 22 6.90 5.36 5.17
CA GLY A 22 5.91 4.40 4.66
C GLY A 22 6.47 2.97 4.53
N PRO A 23 7.57 2.74 3.79
CA PRO A 23 8.21 1.43 3.67
C PRO A 23 8.69 0.85 5.01
N VAL A 24 9.35 1.65 5.85
CA VAL A 24 9.87 1.18 7.15
C VAL A 24 8.71 0.80 8.08
N SER A 25 7.69 1.63 8.19
CA SER A 25 6.52 1.31 9.02
C SER A 25 5.71 0.13 8.45
N GLY A 26 5.61 0.00 7.13
CA GLY A 26 4.96 -1.12 6.45
C GLY A 26 5.65 -2.46 6.75
N LEU A 27 6.99 -2.48 6.86
CA LEU A 27 7.78 -3.66 7.22
C LEU A 27 7.72 -3.97 8.73
N VAL A 28 7.74 -2.94 9.59
CA VAL A 28 7.82 -3.12 11.05
C VAL A 28 6.46 -3.33 11.70
N MET A 29 5.45 -2.50 11.39
CA MET A 29 4.18 -2.51 12.13
C MET A 29 3.28 -3.69 11.78
N GLN A 30 3.34 -4.25 10.57
CA GLN A 30 2.53 -5.42 10.21
C GLN A 30 2.84 -6.67 11.08
N PRO A 31 4.10 -7.15 11.18
CA PRO A 31 4.42 -8.27 12.07
C PRO A 31 4.32 -7.90 13.55
N LEU A 32 4.71 -6.68 13.94
CA LEU A 32 4.68 -6.24 15.34
C LEU A 32 3.25 -6.14 15.88
N VAL A 33 2.34 -5.47 15.16
CA VAL A 33 0.95 -5.28 15.59
C VAL A 33 0.14 -6.56 15.43
N GLY A 34 0.46 -7.42 14.45
CA GLY A 34 -0.04 -8.80 14.41
C GLY A 34 0.26 -9.52 15.73
N ALA A 35 1.54 -9.78 16.01
CA ALA A 35 1.96 -10.55 17.19
C ALA A 35 1.61 -9.91 18.54
N LEU A 36 1.56 -8.57 18.65
CA LEU A 36 1.12 -7.90 19.87
C LEU A 36 -0.40 -7.93 20.05
N SER A 37 -1.18 -7.77 18.98
CA SER A 37 -2.64 -7.87 19.07
C SER A 37 -3.10 -9.31 19.23
N ASP A 38 -2.44 -10.30 18.64
CA ASP A 38 -2.76 -11.72 18.84
C ASP A 38 -2.73 -12.14 20.33
N ARG A 39 -1.86 -11.52 21.13
CA ARG A 39 -1.74 -11.72 22.59
C ARG A 39 -2.73 -10.91 23.44
N CYS A 40 -3.60 -10.11 22.83
CA CYS A 40 -4.41 -9.14 23.57
C CYS A 40 -5.67 -9.76 24.19
N THR A 41 -5.67 -9.90 25.52
CA THR A 41 -6.75 -10.48 26.32
C THR A 41 -7.74 -9.45 26.88
N LEU A 42 -7.68 -8.20 26.42
CA LEU A 42 -8.49 -7.09 26.94
C LEU A 42 -10.00 -7.33 26.76
N ARG A 43 -10.79 -6.83 27.72
CA ARG A 43 -12.26 -7.00 27.74
C ARG A 43 -12.99 -6.38 26.53
N TRP A 44 -12.33 -5.50 25.77
CA TRP A 44 -12.88 -4.77 24.62
C TRP A 44 -12.65 -5.47 23.27
N GLY A 45 -12.01 -6.63 23.26
CA GLY A 45 -11.57 -7.32 22.05
C GLY A 45 -10.06 -7.38 21.91
N ARG A 46 -9.62 -8.14 20.90
CA ARG A 46 -8.23 -8.43 20.56
C ARG A 46 -7.63 -7.36 19.65
N ARG A 47 -8.37 -6.93 18.62
CA ARG A 47 -7.92 -5.98 17.58
C ARG A 47 -8.30 -4.54 17.92
N ARG A 48 -9.50 -4.31 18.49
CA ARG A 48 -10.02 -2.98 18.85
C ARG A 48 -9.04 -2.06 19.59
N PRO A 49 -8.26 -2.51 20.59
CA PRO A 49 -7.34 -1.62 21.31
C PRO A 49 -6.27 -1.01 20.39
N PHE A 50 -5.75 -1.80 19.44
CA PHE A 50 -4.72 -1.37 18.48
C PHE A 50 -5.31 -0.49 17.38
N MET A 51 -6.51 -0.81 16.90
CA MET A 51 -7.27 0.04 15.98
C MET A 51 -7.54 1.43 16.58
N LEU A 52 -8.00 1.49 17.84
CA LEU A 52 -8.24 2.76 18.55
C LEU A 52 -6.95 3.52 18.83
N ALA A 53 -5.92 2.88 19.38
CA ALA A 53 -4.65 3.52 19.69
C ALA A 53 -3.95 4.08 18.42
N GLY A 54 -3.94 3.30 17.34
CA GLY A 54 -3.45 3.77 16.04
C GLY A 54 -4.25 4.95 15.53
N SER A 55 -5.58 4.92 15.61
CA SER A 55 -6.44 6.02 15.14
C SER A 55 -6.22 7.32 15.94
N LEU A 56 -6.08 7.24 17.26
CA LEU A 56 -5.78 8.40 18.10
C LEU A 56 -4.38 8.96 17.81
N ALA A 57 -3.38 8.10 17.59
CA ALA A 57 -2.04 8.52 17.18
C ALA A 57 -2.02 9.16 15.79
N VAL A 58 -2.84 8.70 14.84
CA VAL A 58 -3.04 9.35 13.53
C VAL A 58 -3.63 10.75 13.71
N VAL A 59 -4.71 10.90 14.50
CA VAL A 59 -5.33 12.21 14.76
C VAL A 59 -4.32 13.18 15.39
N PHE A 60 -3.59 12.75 16.42
CA PHE A 60 -2.52 13.56 17.04
C PHE A 60 -1.46 13.98 16.01
N SER A 61 -1.02 13.05 15.15
CA SER A 61 -0.06 13.35 14.08
C SER A 61 -0.60 14.33 13.04
N LEU A 62 -1.89 14.24 12.68
CA LEU A 62 -2.52 15.18 11.76
C LEU A 62 -2.59 16.60 12.35
N PHE A 63 -2.84 16.75 13.65
CA PHE A 63 -2.75 18.05 14.31
C PHE A 63 -1.30 18.59 14.34
N LEU A 64 -0.30 17.75 14.61
CA LEU A 64 1.11 18.16 14.51
C LEU A 64 1.49 18.60 13.08
N ILE A 65 1.03 17.90 12.04
CA ILE A 65 1.24 18.29 10.63
C ILE A 65 0.54 19.62 10.33
N GLY A 66 -0.76 19.75 10.61
CA GLY A 66 -1.53 20.94 10.26
C GLY A 66 -1.03 22.23 10.93
N TRP A 67 -0.51 22.12 12.16
CA TRP A 67 -0.06 23.24 12.99
C TRP A 67 1.47 23.31 13.19
N ALA A 68 2.29 22.57 12.45
CA ALA A 68 3.76 22.55 12.61
C ALA A 68 4.39 23.96 12.66
N LYS A 69 3.97 24.86 11.77
CA LYS A 69 4.41 26.27 11.72
C LYS A 69 3.93 27.10 12.92
N ASP A 70 2.80 26.76 13.53
CA ASP A 70 2.25 27.45 14.70
C ASP A 70 2.88 26.97 16.00
N ILE A 71 3.06 25.65 16.15
CA ILE A 71 3.73 25.02 17.30
C ILE A 71 5.19 25.50 17.39
N ALA A 72 5.90 25.54 16.24
CA ALA A 72 7.26 26.09 16.19
C ALA A 72 7.33 27.57 16.59
N ARG A 73 6.32 28.38 16.25
CA ARG A 73 6.22 29.78 16.69
C ARG A 73 6.00 29.89 18.19
N LEU A 74 5.12 29.09 18.77
CA LEU A 74 4.79 29.14 20.20
C LEU A 74 6.03 28.83 21.07
N HIS A 75 6.73 27.72 20.83
CA HIS A 75 7.92 27.36 21.61
C HIS A 75 9.07 28.38 21.48
N LEU A 76 9.17 29.09 20.35
CA LEU A 76 10.18 30.13 20.13
C LEU A 76 9.72 31.53 20.57
N LEU A 77 8.49 31.68 21.08
CA LEU A 77 8.03 32.86 21.82
C LEU A 77 8.32 32.73 23.33
N ASP A 78 8.26 31.51 23.88
CA ASP A 78 8.71 31.19 25.24
C ASP A 78 10.25 31.25 25.37
N ALA A 79 10.99 30.82 24.33
CA ALA A 79 12.45 30.89 24.26
C ALA A 79 12.97 32.33 24.03
N ARG A 80 12.55 33.27 24.88
CA ARG A 80 12.68 34.73 24.70
C ARG A 80 14.08 35.31 24.90
N THR A 81 15.12 34.51 24.67
CA THR A 81 16.54 34.84 24.89
C THR A 81 17.42 34.32 23.76
N LEU A 82 17.48 35.07 22.64
CA LEU A 82 18.69 35.42 21.86
C LEU A 82 18.27 36.10 20.55
N ILE A 83 18.98 37.18 20.15
CA ILE A 83 18.69 37.94 18.93
C ILE A 83 19.80 37.68 17.91
N TYR A 84 19.61 36.68 17.05
CA TYR A 84 19.97 36.68 15.60
C TYR A 84 19.37 35.41 14.94
N ASP A 85 19.09 35.46 13.64
CA ASP A 85 18.61 34.32 12.79
C ASP A 85 17.34 33.55 13.24
N GLY A 86 16.51 34.12 14.14
CA GLY A 86 15.31 33.45 14.67
C GLY A 86 14.27 33.00 13.63
N ARG A 87 14.24 33.62 12.43
CA ARG A 87 13.37 33.17 11.32
C ARG A 87 13.78 31.79 10.78
N ARG A 88 15.09 31.53 10.67
CA ARG A 88 15.63 30.25 10.19
C ARG A 88 15.41 29.14 11.21
N GLN A 89 15.61 29.45 12.50
CA GLN A 89 15.35 28.52 13.60
C GLN A 89 13.87 28.14 13.69
N GLN A 90 12.94 29.10 13.48
CA GLN A 90 11.50 28.81 13.35
C GLN A 90 11.20 27.85 12.18
N SER A 91 11.83 28.06 11.02
CA SER A 91 11.65 27.16 9.87
C SER A 91 12.18 25.76 10.14
N GLN A 92 13.37 25.64 10.75
CA GLN A 92 13.97 24.34 11.09
C GLN A 92 13.14 23.56 12.13
N LEU A 93 12.63 24.23 13.17
CA LEU A 93 11.77 23.57 14.16
C LEU A 93 10.44 23.11 13.53
N ALA A 94 9.83 23.92 12.66
CA ALA A 94 8.62 23.52 11.94
C ALA A 94 8.87 22.32 10.99
N VAL A 95 10.04 22.27 10.34
CA VAL A 95 10.49 21.12 9.55
C VAL A 95 10.63 19.87 10.42
N TRP A 96 11.32 19.94 11.56
CA TRP A 96 11.48 18.77 12.45
C TRP A 96 10.16 18.24 13.00
N ILE A 97 9.25 19.13 13.44
CA ILE A 97 7.89 18.76 13.89
C ILE A 97 7.14 18.04 12.75
N ALA A 98 7.20 18.57 11.52
CA ALA A 98 6.55 17.95 10.38
C ALA A 98 7.15 16.57 10.04
N VAL A 99 8.48 16.42 10.01
CA VAL A 99 9.16 15.13 9.77
C VAL A 99 8.72 14.09 10.79
N ILE A 100 8.79 14.41 12.09
CA ILE A 100 8.41 13.50 13.17
C ILE A 100 6.93 13.12 13.08
N ALA A 101 6.06 14.07 12.73
CA ALA A 101 4.63 13.82 12.59
C ALA A 101 4.26 13.01 11.32
N PHE A 102 4.99 13.17 10.21
CA PHE A 102 4.84 12.30 9.04
C PHE A 102 5.30 10.87 9.34
N TYR A 103 6.41 10.68 10.05
CA TYR A 103 6.79 9.36 10.55
C TYR A 103 5.71 8.77 11.47
N LEU A 104 5.25 9.53 12.46
CA LEU A 104 4.25 9.06 13.41
C LEU A 104 2.92 8.69 12.74
N VAL A 105 2.47 9.45 11.72
CA VAL A 105 1.24 9.14 10.98
C VAL A 105 1.39 7.87 10.15
N ASP A 106 2.50 7.64 9.45
CA ASP A 106 2.72 6.41 8.67
C ASP A 106 2.79 5.16 9.57
N PHE A 107 3.51 5.25 10.68
CA PHE A 107 3.55 4.17 11.69
C PHE A 107 2.18 3.89 12.31
N ALA A 108 1.43 4.92 12.70
CA ALA A 108 0.10 4.77 13.29
C ALA A 108 -0.96 4.28 12.28
N VAL A 109 -0.90 4.73 11.03
CA VAL A 109 -1.76 4.25 9.92
C VAL A 109 -1.49 2.77 9.65
N ASN A 110 -0.24 2.33 9.56
CA ASN A 110 0.08 0.93 9.28
C ASN A 110 -0.28 0.00 10.46
N ALA A 111 -0.15 0.48 11.71
CA ALA A 111 -0.69 -0.22 12.89
C ALA A 111 -2.23 -0.37 12.83
N GLY A 112 -2.95 0.71 12.56
CA GLY A 112 -4.41 0.69 12.43
C GLY A 112 -4.90 -0.21 11.29
N LYS A 113 -4.28 -0.12 10.11
CA LYS A 113 -4.55 -0.99 8.95
C LYS A 113 -4.36 -2.48 9.26
N CYS A 114 -3.30 -2.83 10.00
CA CYS A 114 -3.05 -4.21 10.44
C CYS A 114 -4.21 -4.74 11.28
N ALA A 115 -4.61 -4.00 12.33
CA ALA A 115 -5.72 -4.37 13.21
C ALA A 115 -7.06 -4.46 12.47
N ILE A 116 -7.36 -3.52 11.56
CA ILE A 116 -8.59 -3.51 10.76
C ILE A 116 -8.65 -4.70 9.79
N ARG A 117 -7.55 -5.00 9.07
CA ARG A 117 -7.50 -6.15 8.15
C ARG A 117 -7.69 -7.47 8.89
N ALA A 118 -7.03 -7.63 10.04
CA ALA A 118 -7.21 -8.82 10.87
C ALA A 118 -8.63 -8.94 11.43
N LEU A 119 -9.27 -7.83 11.80
CA LEU A 119 -10.66 -7.82 12.29
C LEU A 119 -11.68 -8.33 11.25
N VAL A 120 -11.47 -8.06 9.96
CA VAL A 120 -12.34 -8.57 8.88
C VAL A 120 -12.29 -10.11 8.80
N VAL A 121 -11.11 -10.70 8.94
CA VAL A 121 -10.90 -12.16 8.93
C VAL A 121 -11.37 -12.79 10.25
N ASP A 122 -11.09 -12.16 11.39
CA ASP A 122 -11.45 -12.65 12.73
C ASP A 122 -12.98 -12.71 12.99
N VAL A 123 -13.78 -11.90 12.28
CA VAL A 123 -15.23 -11.74 12.54
C VAL A 123 -16.11 -12.39 11.48
N LEU A 124 -15.67 -12.47 10.22
CA LEU A 124 -16.49 -13.03 9.14
C LEU A 124 -16.31 -14.55 9.03
N PRO A 125 -17.41 -15.32 8.91
CA PRO A 125 -17.37 -16.72 8.48
C PRO A 125 -16.60 -16.86 7.15
N PRO A 126 -15.87 -17.97 6.92
CA PRO A 126 -14.99 -18.13 5.76
C PRO A 126 -15.68 -17.81 4.42
N GLU A 127 -16.93 -18.24 4.25
CA GLU A 127 -17.76 -18.08 3.05
C GLU A 127 -18.15 -16.62 2.78
N LYS A 128 -17.83 -15.71 3.70
CA LYS A 128 -18.09 -14.27 3.63
C LYS A 128 -16.82 -13.43 3.62
N GLN A 129 -15.64 -14.01 3.85
CA GLN A 129 -14.38 -13.26 3.95
C GLN A 129 -13.99 -12.59 2.62
N GLU A 130 -14.16 -13.26 1.49
CA GLU A 130 -13.96 -12.67 0.16
C GLU A 130 -14.84 -11.44 -0.06
N ARG A 131 -16.14 -11.57 0.23
CA ARG A 131 -17.11 -10.47 0.11
C ARG A 131 -16.82 -9.33 1.09
N GLY A 132 -16.29 -9.63 2.27
CA GLY A 132 -15.79 -8.64 3.23
C GLY A 132 -14.58 -7.87 2.71
N ASN A 133 -13.60 -8.58 2.15
CA ASN A 133 -12.43 -7.98 1.51
C ASN A 133 -12.80 -7.13 0.28
N ALA A 134 -13.78 -7.57 -0.52
CA ALA A 134 -14.32 -6.79 -1.63
C ALA A 134 -14.98 -5.48 -1.17
N TRP A 135 -15.79 -5.52 -0.09
CA TRP A 135 -16.33 -4.30 0.53
C TRP A 135 -15.23 -3.38 1.06
N ALA A 136 -14.20 -3.92 1.73
CA ALA A 136 -13.07 -3.13 2.22
C ALA A 136 -12.29 -2.46 1.06
N GLY A 137 -12.09 -3.17 -0.05
CA GLY A 137 -11.49 -2.61 -1.28
C GLY A 137 -12.34 -1.48 -1.89
N GLY A 138 -13.65 -1.67 -2.00
CA GLY A 138 -14.58 -0.64 -2.46
C GLY A 138 -14.59 0.61 -1.56
N MET A 139 -14.57 0.42 -0.24
CA MET A 139 -14.47 1.51 0.73
C MET A 139 -13.16 2.29 0.62
N ILE A 140 -12.03 1.63 0.32
CA ILE A 140 -10.75 2.31 0.03
C ILE A 140 -10.89 3.18 -1.23
N GLY A 141 -11.48 2.66 -2.31
CA GLY A 141 -11.70 3.43 -3.54
C GLY A 141 -12.60 4.66 -3.34
N VAL A 142 -13.73 4.51 -2.64
CA VAL A 142 -14.60 5.65 -2.27
C VAL A 142 -13.86 6.66 -1.39
N GLY A 143 -13.07 6.18 -0.42
CA GLY A 143 -12.23 7.03 0.43
C GLY A 143 -11.20 7.84 -0.36
N SER A 144 -10.58 7.24 -1.39
CA SER A 144 -9.68 7.94 -2.31
C SER A 144 -10.40 9.04 -3.12
N VAL A 145 -11.58 8.73 -3.69
CA VAL A 145 -12.38 9.73 -4.44
C VAL A 145 -12.74 10.92 -3.56
N CYS A 146 -13.27 10.67 -2.36
CA CYS A 146 -13.59 11.73 -1.40
C CYS A 146 -12.36 12.53 -0.97
N GLY A 147 -11.22 11.87 -0.73
CA GLY A 147 -9.96 12.50 -0.34
C GLY A 147 -9.41 13.45 -1.40
N TYR A 148 -9.35 13.03 -2.67
CA TYR A 148 -8.87 13.88 -3.76
C TYR A 148 -9.86 14.97 -4.16
N PHE A 149 -11.17 14.73 -4.03
CA PHE A 149 -12.19 15.78 -4.17
C PHE A 149 -12.00 16.89 -3.12
N MET A 150 -11.84 16.53 -1.85
CA MET A 150 -11.51 17.50 -0.78
C MET A 150 -10.19 18.23 -1.04
N GLY A 151 -9.17 17.56 -1.60
CA GLY A 151 -7.90 18.20 -1.98
C GLY A 151 -8.03 19.22 -3.13
N MET A 152 -8.98 19.01 -4.04
CA MET A 152 -9.22 19.83 -5.24
C MET A 152 -10.09 21.07 -4.97
N VAL A 153 -11.06 20.99 -4.06
CA VAL A 153 -11.92 22.11 -3.65
C VAL A 153 -11.16 23.12 -2.77
N ASN A 154 -11.45 24.42 -2.87
CA ASN A 154 -10.92 25.43 -1.95
C ASN A 154 -11.60 25.35 -0.57
N LEU A 155 -11.07 24.53 0.33
CA LEU A 155 -11.68 24.29 1.64
C LEU A 155 -11.49 25.46 2.62
N VAL A 156 -10.52 26.34 2.39
CA VAL A 156 -10.30 27.53 3.24
C VAL A 156 -11.42 28.56 3.05
N GLU A 157 -11.90 28.69 1.82
CA GLU A 157 -13.03 29.55 1.45
C GLU A 157 -14.37 28.93 1.87
N LEU A 158 -14.54 27.62 1.69
CA LEU A 158 -15.77 26.91 2.03
C LEU A 158 -15.96 26.69 3.55
N LEU A 159 -14.87 26.44 4.29
CA LEU A 159 -14.89 26.05 5.71
C LEU A 159 -13.86 26.84 6.56
N PRO A 160 -13.85 28.19 6.51
CA PRO A 160 -12.82 29.03 7.16
C PRO A 160 -12.74 28.81 8.68
N ALA A 161 -13.83 28.39 9.31
CA ALA A 161 -13.89 28.08 10.74
C ALA A 161 -13.03 26.85 11.15
N LEU A 162 -12.67 25.97 10.21
CA LEU A 162 -11.85 24.77 10.49
C LEU A 162 -10.34 25.02 10.35
N GLY A 163 -9.92 26.12 9.72
CA GLY A 163 -8.51 26.46 9.60
C GLY A 163 -8.19 27.46 8.50
N ASN A 164 -7.14 28.27 8.73
CA ASN A 164 -6.64 29.27 7.80
C ASN A 164 -5.67 28.73 6.73
N SER A 165 -5.71 27.43 6.44
CA SER A 165 -4.95 26.82 5.34
C SER A 165 -5.55 25.47 4.93
N GLN A 166 -5.39 25.12 3.64
CA GLN A 166 -5.92 23.87 3.06
C GLN A 166 -5.47 22.63 3.87
N MET A 167 -4.22 22.62 4.34
CA MET A 167 -3.70 21.52 5.16
C MET A 167 -4.42 21.39 6.51
N LYS A 168 -4.71 22.49 7.21
CA LYS A 168 -5.42 22.44 8.50
C LYS A 168 -6.83 21.88 8.35
N VAL A 169 -7.57 22.38 7.36
CA VAL A 169 -8.94 21.91 7.10
C VAL A 169 -8.95 20.42 6.71
N LEU A 170 -8.03 19.99 5.83
CA LEU A 170 -7.85 18.57 5.50
C LEU A 170 -7.49 17.71 6.71
N CYS A 171 -6.58 18.15 7.59
CA CYS A 171 -6.22 17.43 8.81
C CYS A 171 -7.41 17.27 9.78
N VAL A 172 -8.27 18.30 9.91
CA VAL A 172 -9.48 18.23 10.73
C VAL A 172 -10.51 17.29 10.11
N LEU A 173 -10.83 17.44 8.82
CA LEU A 173 -11.80 16.58 8.13
C LEU A 173 -11.37 15.11 8.11
N ALA A 174 -10.09 14.83 7.86
CA ALA A 174 -9.54 13.47 7.92
C ALA A 174 -9.60 12.89 9.34
N SER A 175 -9.33 13.70 10.38
CA SER A 175 -9.44 13.27 11.78
C SER A 175 -10.88 12.93 12.16
N LEU A 176 -11.84 13.77 11.78
CA LEU A 176 -13.27 13.52 12.00
C LEU A 176 -13.74 12.25 11.26
N ALA A 177 -13.42 12.13 9.97
CA ALA A 177 -13.78 10.95 9.17
C ALA A 177 -13.20 9.65 9.75
N LEU A 178 -11.93 9.65 10.19
CA LEU A 178 -11.28 8.50 10.81
C LEU A 178 -11.95 8.11 12.14
N LEU A 179 -12.15 9.08 13.04
CA LEU A 179 -12.79 8.83 14.33
C LEU A 179 -14.24 8.37 14.17
N THR A 180 -14.99 8.90 13.21
CA THR A 180 -16.35 8.45 12.89
C THR A 180 -16.35 7.01 12.34
N ALA A 181 -15.52 6.70 11.35
CA ALA A 181 -15.46 5.36 10.76
C ALA A 181 -15.02 4.29 11.78
N VAL A 182 -13.99 4.59 12.59
CA VAL A 182 -13.48 3.68 13.62
C VAL A 182 -14.44 3.59 14.81
N GLY A 183 -15.14 4.68 15.15
CA GLY A 183 -16.21 4.70 16.14
C GLY A 183 -17.38 3.80 15.73
N ILE A 184 -17.84 3.90 14.48
CA ILE A 184 -18.87 3.02 13.91
C ILE A 184 -18.42 1.55 13.99
N THR A 185 -17.20 1.23 13.57
CA THR A 185 -16.64 -0.13 13.70
C THR A 185 -16.62 -0.62 15.16
N CYS A 186 -16.22 0.23 16.11
CA CYS A 186 -16.23 -0.09 17.55
C CYS A 186 -17.63 -0.31 18.12
N VAL A 187 -18.68 0.30 17.58
CA VAL A 187 -20.05 0.09 18.03
C VAL A 187 -20.68 -1.13 17.34
N ALA A 188 -20.48 -1.30 16.03
CA ALA A 188 -21.14 -2.33 15.23
C ALA A 188 -20.48 -3.72 15.30
N VAL A 189 -19.17 -3.82 15.55
CA VAL A 189 -18.43 -5.09 15.45
C VAL A 189 -18.13 -5.69 16.83
N THR A 190 -18.82 -6.77 17.20
CA THR A 190 -18.58 -7.51 18.45
C THR A 190 -17.42 -8.50 18.32
N GLU A 191 -16.29 -8.21 18.95
CA GLU A 191 -15.17 -9.16 19.05
C GLU A 191 -15.38 -10.18 20.17
N ARG A 192 -15.00 -11.44 19.91
CA ARG A 192 -14.86 -12.48 20.95
C ARG A 192 -13.47 -12.37 21.60
N ARG A 193 -13.33 -12.78 22.87
CA ARG A 193 -12.00 -12.92 23.48
C ARG A 193 -11.28 -14.13 22.87
N TYR A 194 -10.02 -13.95 22.55
CA TYR A 194 -9.13 -15.02 22.10
C TYR A 194 -8.37 -15.61 23.30
N THR A 195 -8.12 -16.92 23.25
CA THR A 195 -7.47 -17.69 24.32
C THR A 195 -6.28 -18.51 23.83
N GLY A 196 -5.90 -18.38 22.55
CA GLY A 196 -4.72 -19.03 21.98
C GLY A 196 -3.46 -18.19 22.10
N SER A 197 -2.31 -18.82 21.86
CA SER A 197 -1.04 -18.14 21.63
C SER A 197 -0.33 -18.83 20.46
N SER A 198 -0.24 -18.15 19.32
CA SER A 198 0.60 -18.55 18.20
C SER A 198 1.38 -17.33 17.73
N ILE A 199 2.64 -17.54 17.35
CA ILE A 199 3.57 -16.47 16.97
C ILE A 199 4.22 -16.88 15.65
N ALA A 200 3.67 -16.39 14.54
CA ALA A 200 4.37 -16.40 13.25
C ALA A 200 5.64 -15.55 13.38
N THR A 201 6.76 -16.21 13.68
CA THR A 201 8.01 -15.53 14.06
C THR A 201 8.67 -14.95 12.80
N LEU A 202 9.40 -13.84 12.88
CA LEU A 202 10.10 -13.27 11.72
C LEU A 202 11.04 -14.31 11.04
N ARG A 203 11.66 -15.18 11.86
CA ARG A 203 12.45 -16.35 11.43
C ARG A 203 11.64 -17.36 10.58
N GLN A 204 10.35 -17.51 10.84
CA GLN A 204 9.43 -18.40 10.11
C GLN A 204 9.08 -17.80 8.74
N LEU A 205 8.70 -16.52 8.67
CA LEU A 205 8.57 -15.82 7.38
C LEU A 205 9.85 -15.93 6.53
N MET A 206 11.04 -15.79 7.15
CA MET A 206 12.33 -15.92 6.45
C MET A 206 12.67 -17.36 6.01
N ARG A 207 12.06 -18.40 6.61
CA ARG A 207 12.16 -19.79 6.14
C ARG A 207 11.24 -20.01 4.95
N THR A 208 9.95 -19.72 5.13
CA THR A 208 8.91 -19.87 4.09
C THR A 208 9.22 -19.04 2.83
N ALA A 209 9.82 -17.84 2.98
CA ALA A 209 10.30 -17.02 1.86
C ALA A 209 11.38 -17.66 0.99
N ARG A 210 12.12 -18.67 1.50
CA ARG A 210 13.14 -19.43 0.75
C ARG A 210 12.59 -20.71 0.14
N GLN A 211 11.31 -21.02 0.38
CA GLN A 211 10.64 -22.27 0.00
C GLN A 211 9.34 -22.01 -0.78
N LEU A 212 9.13 -20.79 -1.29
CA LEU A 212 7.94 -20.45 -2.07
C LEU A 212 7.87 -21.27 -3.38
N PRO A 213 6.68 -21.79 -3.75
CA PRO A 213 6.44 -22.40 -5.06
C PRO A 213 6.81 -21.44 -6.21
N PRO A 214 7.38 -21.94 -7.32
CA PRO A 214 7.83 -21.09 -8.43
C PRO A 214 6.78 -20.15 -8.99
N SER A 215 5.51 -20.57 -9.03
CA SER A 215 4.38 -19.74 -9.51
C SER A 215 4.12 -18.54 -8.60
N ILE A 216 4.14 -18.74 -7.28
CA ILE A 216 3.98 -17.65 -6.29
C ILE A 216 5.20 -16.72 -6.33
N GLN A 217 6.40 -17.29 -6.46
CA GLN A 217 7.65 -16.52 -6.60
C GLN A 217 7.64 -15.62 -7.85
N ARG A 218 7.01 -16.01 -8.96
CA ARG A 218 6.81 -15.12 -10.12
C ARG A 218 5.93 -13.92 -9.77
N VAL A 219 4.78 -14.12 -9.13
CA VAL A 219 3.89 -13.02 -8.71
C VAL A 219 4.63 -12.05 -7.79
N CYS A 220 5.39 -12.56 -6.82
CA CYS A 220 6.27 -11.76 -5.95
C CYS A 220 7.35 -10.97 -6.73
N ASN A 221 7.99 -11.58 -7.73
CA ASN A 221 8.98 -10.88 -8.57
C ASN A 221 8.32 -9.77 -9.42
N VAL A 222 7.14 -10.02 -10.00
CA VAL A 222 6.36 -9.01 -10.74
C VAL A 222 6.04 -7.82 -9.83
N GLN A 223 5.54 -8.08 -8.61
CA GLN A 223 5.29 -7.04 -7.61
C GLN A 223 6.55 -6.22 -7.31
N PHE A 224 7.71 -6.86 -7.10
CA PHE A 224 8.95 -6.16 -6.80
C PHE A 224 9.31 -5.12 -7.87
N PHE A 225 9.33 -5.51 -9.15
CA PHE A 225 9.64 -4.60 -10.24
C PHE A 225 8.52 -3.54 -10.48
N ALA A 226 7.25 -3.89 -10.25
CA ALA A 226 6.15 -2.94 -10.38
C ALA A 226 6.19 -1.84 -9.30
N TRP A 227 6.54 -2.19 -8.05
CA TRP A 227 6.54 -1.24 -6.93
C TRP A 227 7.71 -0.26 -6.93
N ILE A 228 8.77 -0.52 -7.70
CA ILE A 228 9.79 0.50 -8.04
C ILE A 228 9.14 1.69 -8.77
N GLY A 229 8.13 1.46 -9.61
CA GLY A 229 7.38 2.49 -10.33
C GLY A 229 6.13 3.02 -9.60
N TRP A 230 5.40 2.18 -8.86
CA TRP A 230 4.21 2.63 -8.11
C TRP A 230 4.55 3.60 -6.97
N PHE A 231 5.64 3.37 -6.25
CA PHE A 231 6.04 4.25 -5.15
C PHE A 231 6.25 5.72 -5.57
N PRO A 232 7.11 6.07 -6.55
CA PRO A 232 7.31 7.45 -6.95
C PRO A 232 6.09 8.05 -7.64
N PHE A 233 5.27 7.26 -8.33
CA PHE A 233 3.99 7.71 -8.87
C PHE A 233 3.06 8.23 -7.75
N LEU A 234 2.85 7.43 -6.70
CA LEU A 234 1.96 7.78 -5.59
C LEU A 234 2.46 9.00 -4.78
N PHE A 235 3.78 9.17 -4.61
CA PHE A 235 4.34 10.24 -3.78
C PHE A 235 4.73 11.53 -4.53
N TYR A 236 5.00 11.47 -5.84
CA TYR A 236 5.48 12.62 -6.61
C TYR A 236 4.59 13.07 -7.77
N SER A 237 3.71 12.24 -8.34
CA SER A 237 2.93 12.67 -9.51
C SER A 237 1.97 13.83 -9.23
N THR A 238 1.45 13.97 -8.01
CA THR A 238 0.71 15.19 -7.58
C THR A 238 1.57 16.45 -7.63
N THR A 239 2.87 16.34 -7.34
CA THR A 239 3.84 17.45 -7.39
C THR A 239 4.31 17.72 -8.82
N TRP A 240 4.46 16.71 -9.65
CA TRP A 240 4.74 16.90 -11.09
C TRP A 240 3.62 17.68 -11.80
N VAL A 241 2.34 17.41 -11.50
CA VAL A 241 1.23 18.24 -12.01
C VAL A 241 1.28 19.66 -11.46
N ALA A 242 1.63 19.82 -10.18
CA ALA A 242 1.78 21.15 -9.57
C ALA A 242 2.94 21.95 -10.22
N GLU A 243 4.04 21.30 -10.58
CA GLU A 243 5.14 21.89 -11.34
C GLU A 243 4.69 22.33 -12.73
N LEU A 244 3.98 21.46 -13.47
CA LEU A 244 3.43 21.81 -14.79
C LEU A 244 2.43 22.97 -14.73
N ALA A 245 1.61 23.05 -13.68
CA ALA A 245 0.71 24.18 -13.46
C ALA A 245 1.50 25.48 -13.18
N GLY A 246 2.58 25.41 -12.39
CA GLY A 246 3.40 26.56 -12.01
C GLY A 246 4.16 27.21 -13.17
N HIS A 247 4.71 26.41 -14.07
CA HIS A 247 5.49 26.88 -15.24
C HIS A 247 4.62 27.14 -16.49
N GLY A 248 3.37 26.67 -16.50
CA GLY A 248 2.41 26.88 -17.59
C GLY A 248 1.33 27.89 -17.19
N ASP A 249 0.11 27.40 -16.98
CA ASP A 249 -1.13 28.19 -16.78
C ASP A 249 -1.08 29.25 -15.65
N LEU A 250 -0.10 29.15 -14.74
CA LEU A 250 0.10 30.08 -13.61
C LEU A 250 1.38 30.93 -13.70
N ALA A 251 2.09 30.94 -14.83
CA ALA A 251 3.32 31.74 -15.02
C ALA A 251 3.01 33.25 -15.11
N ASP A 252 2.10 33.64 -16.00
CA ASP A 252 1.77 35.05 -16.31
C ASP A 252 0.90 35.77 -15.24
N ARG A 253 0.57 35.11 -14.13
CA ARG A 253 -0.34 35.66 -13.10
C ARG A 253 0.42 36.43 -12.01
N THR A 254 -0.16 37.56 -11.60
CA THR A 254 0.45 38.52 -10.66
C THR A 254 0.91 37.88 -9.35
N PRO A 255 2.13 38.18 -8.85
CA PRO A 255 2.60 37.68 -7.56
C PRO A 255 1.73 38.17 -6.39
N GLY A 256 0.93 37.27 -5.81
CA GLY A 256 0.06 37.58 -4.67
C GLY A 256 -1.09 36.59 -4.45
N GLU A 257 -1.57 35.94 -5.51
CA GLU A 257 -2.57 34.86 -5.41
C GLU A 257 -1.94 33.54 -4.91
N ASP A 258 -2.78 32.60 -4.45
CA ASP A 258 -2.38 31.32 -3.85
C ASP A 258 -1.83 30.29 -4.88
N ARG A 259 -0.79 30.66 -5.64
CA ARG A 259 -0.18 29.81 -6.70
C ARG A 259 0.18 28.41 -6.18
N VAL A 260 0.58 28.28 -4.91
CA VAL A 260 0.90 26.99 -4.28
C VAL A 260 -0.35 26.15 -4.04
N GLY A 261 -1.45 26.75 -3.55
CA GLY A 261 -2.74 26.08 -3.43
C GLY A 261 -3.35 25.74 -4.78
N GLU A 262 -3.31 26.65 -5.76
CA GLU A 262 -3.80 26.44 -7.13
C GLU A 262 -3.13 25.20 -7.76
N ALA A 263 -1.79 25.14 -7.70
CA ALA A 263 -1.00 24.02 -8.21
C ALA A 263 -1.27 22.70 -7.43
N ALA A 264 -1.46 22.78 -6.11
CA ALA A 264 -1.84 21.61 -5.31
C ALA A 264 -3.27 21.11 -5.60
N ARG A 265 -4.21 22.01 -5.93
CA ARG A 265 -5.57 21.66 -6.39
C ARG A 265 -5.53 21.00 -7.76
N ALA A 266 -4.68 21.46 -8.69
CA ALA A 266 -4.45 20.81 -9.98
C ALA A 266 -3.91 19.38 -9.84
N GLY A 267 -2.90 19.16 -8.99
CA GLY A 267 -2.42 17.80 -8.65
C GLY A 267 -3.49 16.93 -7.99
N SER A 268 -4.37 17.51 -7.18
CA SER A 268 -5.50 16.80 -6.57
C SER A 268 -6.60 16.45 -7.59
N TYR A 269 -6.85 17.32 -8.57
CA TYR A 269 -7.77 17.06 -9.68
C TYR A 269 -7.32 15.86 -10.52
N ALA A 270 -6.03 15.81 -10.91
CA ALA A 270 -5.49 14.67 -11.65
C ALA A 270 -5.67 13.34 -10.90
N PHE A 271 -5.43 13.35 -9.58
CA PHE A 271 -5.63 12.16 -8.74
C PHE A 271 -7.11 11.84 -8.45
N LEU A 272 -8.01 12.82 -8.51
CA LEU A 272 -9.46 12.56 -8.48
C LEU A 272 -9.87 11.74 -9.71
N ILE A 273 -9.45 12.13 -10.92
CA ILE A 273 -9.72 11.36 -12.16
C ILE A 273 -9.17 9.94 -12.05
N TYR A 274 -7.90 9.77 -11.62
CA TYR A 274 -7.30 8.46 -11.33
C TYR A 274 -8.15 7.61 -10.37
N SER A 275 -8.63 8.20 -9.26
CA SER A 275 -9.42 7.46 -8.26
C SER A 275 -10.80 7.07 -8.77
N ILE A 276 -11.45 7.89 -9.61
CA ILE A 276 -12.72 7.58 -10.26
C ILE A 276 -12.54 6.46 -11.28
N VAL A 277 -11.54 6.57 -12.18
CA VAL A 277 -11.21 5.53 -13.16
C VAL A 277 -10.88 4.21 -12.48
N SER A 278 -10.11 4.26 -11.38
CA SER A 278 -9.77 3.07 -10.59
C SER A 278 -11.00 2.44 -9.93
N LEU A 279 -11.86 3.22 -9.27
CA LEU A 279 -13.08 2.71 -8.62
C LEU A 279 -14.02 2.06 -9.65
N VAL A 280 -14.23 2.68 -10.81
CA VAL A 280 -15.03 2.11 -11.91
C VAL A 280 -14.39 0.83 -12.44
N THR A 281 -13.07 0.81 -12.67
CA THR A 281 -12.36 -0.39 -13.13
C THR A 281 -12.45 -1.52 -12.11
N ALA A 282 -12.28 -1.24 -10.81
CA ALA A 282 -12.35 -2.22 -9.74
C ALA A 282 -13.75 -2.84 -9.59
N CYS A 283 -14.83 -2.09 -9.88
CA CYS A 283 -16.19 -2.62 -9.89
C CYS A 283 -16.54 -3.40 -11.16
N VAL A 284 -16.03 -3.01 -12.33
CA VAL A 284 -16.42 -3.57 -13.64
C VAL A 284 -15.51 -4.71 -14.09
N LEU A 285 -14.20 -4.53 -14.03
CA LEU A 285 -13.24 -5.43 -14.70
C LEU A 285 -13.25 -6.87 -14.15
N PRO A 286 -13.35 -7.13 -12.82
CA PRO A 286 -13.42 -8.50 -12.32
C PRO A 286 -14.66 -9.26 -12.81
N VAL A 287 -15.79 -8.56 -12.99
CA VAL A 287 -17.04 -9.15 -13.53
C VAL A 287 -16.85 -9.48 -15.02
N VAL A 288 -16.24 -8.59 -15.79
CA VAL A 288 -15.96 -8.82 -17.22
C VAL A 288 -15.01 -10.01 -17.40
N VAL A 289 -13.93 -10.10 -16.62
CA VAL A 289 -12.99 -11.25 -16.62
C VAL A 289 -13.71 -12.56 -16.33
N ALA A 290 -14.43 -12.66 -15.21
CA ALA A 290 -15.14 -13.89 -14.83
C ALA A 290 -16.19 -14.33 -15.86
N THR A 291 -16.91 -13.38 -16.47
CA THR A 291 -17.84 -13.71 -17.57
C THR A 291 -17.12 -14.14 -18.85
N GLY A 292 -15.96 -13.56 -19.17
CA GLY A 292 -15.11 -13.94 -20.30
C GLY A 292 -14.55 -15.35 -20.19
N GLU A 293 -14.09 -15.73 -19.00
CA GLU A 293 -13.56 -17.07 -18.74
C GLU A 293 -14.67 -18.13 -18.73
N HIS A 294 -15.83 -17.87 -18.09
CA HIS A 294 -17.00 -18.74 -18.17
C HIS A 294 -17.55 -18.90 -19.60
N ALA A 295 -17.51 -17.83 -20.41
CA ALA A 295 -17.88 -17.87 -21.82
C ALA A 295 -16.88 -18.71 -22.62
N SER A 296 -15.57 -18.48 -22.44
CA SER A 296 -14.49 -19.23 -23.09
C SER A 296 -14.66 -20.74 -22.90
N THR A 297 -14.80 -21.19 -21.64
CA THR A 297 -14.98 -22.62 -21.31
C THR A 297 -16.20 -23.25 -21.98
N ARG A 298 -17.31 -22.50 -22.12
CA ARG A 298 -18.53 -22.98 -22.82
C ARG A 298 -18.45 -22.91 -24.35
N MET A 299 -17.74 -21.93 -24.91
CA MET A 299 -17.80 -21.59 -26.34
C MET A 299 -16.78 -22.35 -27.21
N THR A 300 -15.87 -23.12 -26.59
CA THR A 300 -14.96 -24.10 -27.24
C THR A 300 -15.66 -25.09 -28.18
N LYS A 301 -16.99 -25.23 -28.13
CA LYS A 301 -17.77 -26.15 -28.96
C LYS A 301 -18.61 -25.52 -30.08
N ALA A 302 -18.64 -24.19 -30.28
CA ALA A 302 -19.72 -23.60 -31.09
C ALA A 302 -19.49 -22.34 -31.96
N SER A 303 -18.43 -21.51 -31.80
CA SER A 303 -18.41 -20.20 -32.49
C SER A 303 -17.04 -19.62 -32.86
N GLY A 304 -17.04 -18.67 -33.81
CA GLY A 304 -15.88 -18.25 -34.60
C GLY A 304 -14.88 -17.24 -33.97
N GLN A 305 -13.84 -16.97 -34.76
CA GLN A 305 -12.55 -16.36 -34.36
C GLN A 305 -12.65 -15.12 -33.46
N ALA A 306 -13.52 -14.14 -33.78
CA ALA A 306 -13.62 -12.90 -33.01
C ALA A 306 -13.98 -13.13 -31.53
N SER A 307 -14.83 -14.12 -31.24
CA SER A 307 -15.21 -14.44 -29.85
C SER A 307 -14.08 -15.14 -29.09
N LEU A 308 -13.23 -15.91 -29.78
CA LEU A 308 -12.07 -16.56 -29.18
C LEU A 308 -10.99 -15.53 -28.82
N VAL A 309 -10.78 -14.49 -29.62
CA VAL A 309 -9.84 -13.39 -29.31
C VAL A 309 -10.27 -12.63 -28.04
N ILE A 310 -11.57 -12.36 -27.88
CA ILE A 310 -12.09 -11.69 -26.67
C ILE A 310 -11.94 -12.59 -25.43
N GLY A 311 -12.34 -13.86 -25.50
CA GLY A 311 -12.14 -14.82 -24.40
C GLY A 311 -10.67 -15.06 -24.05
N TRP A 312 -9.76 -14.95 -25.03
CA TRP A 312 -8.32 -15.03 -24.82
C TRP A 312 -7.77 -13.78 -24.14
N LEU A 313 -8.20 -12.57 -24.53
CA LEU A 313 -7.76 -11.30 -23.94
C LEU A 313 -8.22 -11.12 -22.48
N LEU A 314 -9.38 -11.67 -22.11
CA LEU A 314 -9.98 -11.49 -20.79
C LEU A 314 -9.44 -12.43 -19.69
N ASN A 315 -8.43 -13.25 -19.98
CA ASN A 315 -7.85 -14.17 -18.99
C ASN A 315 -6.97 -13.43 -17.96
N LEU A 316 -7.12 -13.75 -16.67
CA LEU A 316 -6.58 -12.97 -15.55
C LEU A 316 -5.07 -12.63 -15.64
N PRO A 317 -4.13 -13.56 -15.94
CA PRO A 317 -2.72 -13.23 -16.15
C PRO A 317 -2.49 -12.18 -17.25
N ARG A 318 -3.20 -12.27 -18.39
CA ARG A 318 -3.02 -11.33 -19.51
C ARG A 318 -3.54 -9.94 -19.17
N VAL A 319 -4.62 -9.85 -18.39
CA VAL A 319 -5.13 -8.58 -17.85
C VAL A 319 -4.12 -7.96 -16.87
N TYR A 320 -3.45 -8.79 -16.06
CA TYR A 320 -2.37 -8.36 -15.17
C TYR A 320 -1.14 -7.85 -15.96
N THR A 321 -0.70 -8.56 -17.01
CA THR A 321 0.36 -8.12 -17.93
C THR A 321 0.01 -6.79 -18.61
N LEU A 322 -1.22 -6.67 -19.14
CA LEU A 322 -1.71 -5.44 -19.78
C LEU A 322 -1.77 -4.27 -18.80
N GLY A 323 -2.16 -4.50 -17.54
CA GLY A 323 -2.13 -3.49 -16.49
C GLY A 323 -0.74 -2.90 -16.27
N HIS A 324 0.31 -3.72 -16.30
CA HIS A 324 1.70 -3.24 -16.26
C HIS A 324 2.09 -2.49 -17.53
N LEU A 325 1.75 -2.99 -18.72
CA LEU A 325 2.07 -2.31 -19.98
C LEU A 325 1.45 -0.91 -20.04
N VAL A 326 0.17 -0.76 -19.66
CA VAL A 326 -0.50 0.55 -19.56
C VAL A 326 0.22 1.46 -18.57
N PHE A 327 0.62 0.96 -17.40
CA PHE A 327 1.31 1.78 -16.39
C PHE A 327 2.72 2.19 -16.82
N GLY A 328 3.51 1.27 -17.38
CA GLY A 328 4.86 1.52 -17.87
C GLY A 328 4.86 2.54 -19.02
N LEU A 329 3.94 2.39 -19.98
CA LEU A 329 3.77 3.34 -21.08
C LEU A 329 3.26 4.71 -20.60
N ALA A 330 2.38 4.76 -19.59
CA ALA A 330 1.95 6.02 -18.98
C ALA A 330 3.10 6.74 -18.26
N LEU A 331 3.91 6.02 -17.48
CA LEU A 331 5.09 6.61 -16.82
C LEU A 331 6.15 7.08 -17.82
N LEU A 332 6.31 6.38 -18.95
CA LEU A 332 7.20 6.82 -20.04
C LEU A 332 6.63 8.03 -20.80
N SER A 333 5.31 8.12 -21.02
CA SER A 333 4.68 9.23 -21.76
C SER A 333 4.75 10.59 -21.05
N THR A 334 5.24 10.62 -19.79
CA THR A 334 5.68 11.85 -19.09
C THR A 334 6.79 12.64 -19.82
N LEU A 335 7.36 12.11 -20.92
CA LEU A 335 8.25 12.85 -21.84
C LEU A 335 7.52 13.63 -22.94
N LEU A 336 6.19 13.48 -23.06
CA LEU A 336 5.33 14.23 -23.99
C LEU A 336 4.29 15.12 -23.27
N ALA A 337 4.04 14.85 -21.99
CA ALA A 337 3.04 15.58 -21.19
C ALA A 337 3.60 16.89 -20.64
N HIS A 338 3.49 17.97 -21.43
CA HIS A 338 3.94 19.33 -21.09
C HIS A 338 2.83 20.24 -20.54
N SER A 339 1.64 19.72 -20.23
CA SER A 339 0.52 20.50 -19.69
C SER A 339 -0.24 19.74 -18.60
N VAL A 340 -0.94 20.49 -17.73
CA VAL A 340 -1.80 19.93 -16.66
C VAL A 340 -2.84 18.97 -17.24
N SER A 341 -3.43 19.30 -18.39
CA SER A 341 -4.40 18.45 -19.09
C SER A 341 -3.78 17.14 -19.57
N ALA A 342 -2.59 17.18 -20.19
CA ALA A 342 -1.90 15.97 -20.63
C ALA A 342 -1.48 15.08 -19.44
N ALA A 343 -0.93 15.68 -18.38
CA ALA A 343 -0.57 14.98 -17.15
C ALA A 343 -1.79 14.37 -16.45
N THR A 344 -2.95 15.03 -16.49
CA THR A 344 -4.22 14.51 -15.97
C THR A 344 -4.68 13.26 -16.73
N VAL A 345 -4.54 13.23 -18.07
CA VAL A 345 -4.87 12.03 -18.87
C VAL A 345 -3.91 10.87 -18.54
N VAL A 346 -2.61 11.15 -18.42
CA VAL A 346 -1.59 10.15 -18.04
C VAL A 346 -1.87 9.55 -16.66
N ILE A 347 -2.10 10.40 -15.66
CA ILE A 347 -2.42 9.97 -14.29
C ILE A 347 -3.76 9.25 -14.23
N GLY A 348 -4.78 9.73 -14.96
CA GLY A 348 -6.08 9.08 -15.07
C GLY A 348 -6.00 7.65 -15.61
N ALA A 349 -5.21 7.43 -16.67
CA ALA A 349 -5.00 6.11 -17.27
C ALA A 349 -4.39 5.09 -16.29
N CYS A 350 -3.47 5.53 -15.41
CA CYS A 350 -2.92 4.69 -14.34
C CYS A 350 -3.99 4.14 -13.37
N GLY A 351 -5.19 4.73 -13.30
CA GLY A 351 -6.28 4.24 -12.46
C GLY A 351 -6.73 2.83 -12.84
N ILE A 352 -6.69 2.50 -14.14
CA ILE A 352 -6.99 1.15 -14.66
C ILE A 352 -5.97 0.16 -14.10
N SER A 353 -4.68 0.49 -14.25
CA SER A 353 -3.56 -0.32 -13.76
C SER A 353 -3.58 -0.48 -12.24
N TRP A 354 -3.97 0.54 -11.48
CA TRP A 354 -4.09 0.46 -10.02
C TRP A 354 -5.20 -0.51 -9.58
N ALA A 355 -6.35 -0.48 -10.26
CA ALA A 355 -7.44 -1.42 -9.98
C ALA A 355 -7.03 -2.88 -10.24
N ILE A 356 -6.30 -3.13 -11.34
CA ILE A 356 -5.72 -4.45 -11.66
C ILE A 356 -4.69 -4.86 -10.60
N MET A 357 -3.75 -3.95 -10.28
CA MET A 357 -2.67 -4.15 -9.30
C MET A 357 -3.18 -4.48 -7.89
N MET A 358 -4.32 -3.89 -7.48
CA MET A 358 -4.92 -4.13 -6.16
C MET A 358 -5.76 -5.41 -6.06
N TRP A 359 -5.97 -6.14 -7.17
CA TRP A 359 -6.83 -7.33 -7.23
C TRP A 359 -6.08 -8.57 -7.74
N ALA A 360 -5.50 -8.50 -8.95
CA ALA A 360 -4.97 -9.65 -9.67
C ALA A 360 -3.86 -10.44 -8.92
N PRO A 361 -2.91 -9.83 -8.18
CA PRO A 361 -1.90 -10.59 -7.44
C PRO A 361 -2.51 -11.50 -6.37
N PHE A 362 -3.52 -11.00 -5.67
CA PHE A 362 -4.19 -11.75 -4.61
C PHE A 362 -5.09 -12.85 -5.19
N ALA A 363 -5.75 -12.59 -6.32
CA ALA A 363 -6.53 -13.59 -7.04
C ALA A 363 -5.63 -14.73 -7.56
N LEU A 364 -4.51 -14.41 -8.23
CA LEU A 364 -3.56 -15.40 -8.75
C LEU A 364 -2.92 -16.23 -7.63
N ILE A 365 -2.55 -15.62 -6.49
CA ILE A 365 -2.01 -16.36 -5.33
C ILE A 365 -3.10 -17.26 -4.70
N GLY A 366 -4.35 -16.78 -4.62
CA GLY A 366 -5.48 -17.59 -4.14
C GLY A 366 -5.77 -18.79 -5.04
N GLU A 367 -5.80 -18.58 -6.35
CA GLU A 367 -5.99 -19.62 -7.36
C GLU A 367 -4.92 -20.73 -7.21
N ILE A 368 -3.63 -20.34 -7.16
CA ILE A 368 -2.52 -21.29 -6.97
C ILE A 368 -2.65 -22.09 -5.66
N ILE A 369 -3.05 -21.44 -4.55
CA ILE A 369 -3.25 -22.11 -3.26
C ILE A 369 -4.44 -23.08 -3.31
N SER A 370 -5.49 -22.77 -4.09
CA SER A 370 -6.65 -23.66 -4.25
C SER A 370 -6.37 -24.86 -5.15
N SER A 371 -5.65 -24.69 -6.26
CA SER A 371 -5.29 -25.79 -7.16
C SER A 371 -4.37 -26.82 -6.49
N ASP A 372 -3.46 -26.35 -5.65
CA ASP A 372 -2.55 -27.19 -4.86
C ASP A 372 -3.34 -28.13 -3.93
N SER A 373 -4.36 -27.61 -3.22
CA SER A 373 -5.24 -28.45 -2.38
C SER A 373 -6.14 -29.40 -3.18
N ASP A 374 -6.60 -29.01 -4.36
CA ASP A 374 -7.47 -29.83 -5.21
C ASP A 374 -6.74 -31.09 -5.72
N ASP A 375 -5.45 -30.98 -6.04
CA ASP A 375 -4.64 -32.12 -6.49
C ASP A 375 -4.14 -32.98 -5.30
N ASP A 376 -3.84 -32.37 -4.13
CA ASP A 376 -3.52 -33.09 -2.88
C ASP A 376 -4.71 -33.95 -2.38
N ASP A 377 -5.93 -33.39 -2.39
CA ASP A 377 -7.14 -34.10 -1.96
C ASP A 377 -7.57 -35.18 -2.99
N ARG A 378 -7.25 -35.01 -4.28
CA ARG A 378 -7.39 -36.09 -5.29
C ARG A 378 -6.39 -37.22 -5.07
N ALA A 379 -5.13 -36.90 -4.76
CA ALA A 379 -4.10 -37.89 -4.48
C ALA A 379 -4.46 -38.72 -3.24
N ALA A 380 -5.01 -38.10 -2.20
CA ALA A 380 -5.47 -38.80 -1.00
C ALA A 380 -6.63 -39.78 -1.27
N VAL A 381 -7.58 -39.42 -2.13
CA VAL A 381 -8.72 -40.31 -2.50
C VAL A 381 -8.29 -41.45 -3.42
N GLY A 382 -7.18 -41.32 -4.15
CA GLY A 382 -6.66 -42.37 -5.04
C GLY A 382 -5.96 -43.53 -4.34
N ASP A 383 -5.49 -43.34 -3.10
CA ASP A 383 -4.65 -44.32 -2.37
C ASP A 383 -5.50 -45.39 -1.63
N ASP A 384 -6.78 -45.11 -1.36
CA ASP A 384 -7.70 -46.02 -0.63
C ASP A 384 -8.26 -47.19 -1.50
N ASP A 385 -8.34 -47.03 -2.82
CA ASP A 385 -9.08 -47.99 -3.70
C ASP A 385 -8.23 -49.23 -4.08
N ASP A 386 -6.90 -49.14 -4.00
CA ASP A 386 -5.97 -50.26 -4.23
C ASP A 386 -5.76 -51.17 -2.99
N ALA A 387 -6.25 -50.75 -1.81
CA ALA A 387 -6.12 -51.48 -0.54
C ALA A 387 -7.05 -52.70 -0.39
N ARG A 388 -7.37 -53.39 -1.50
CA ARG A 388 -8.41 -54.43 -1.58
C ARG A 388 -7.94 -55.81 -1.09
N VAL A 389 -7.68 -55.92 0.22
CA VAL A 389 -7.19 -57.14 0.89
C VAL A 389 -8.09 -58.37 0.62
N PRO A 390 -7.55 -59.50 0.15
CA PRO A 390 -8.28 -60.77 0.08
C PRO A 390 -8.42 -61.37 1.49
N GLY A 391 -9.64 -61.36 2.05
CA GLY A 391 -9.89 -61.88 3.39
C GLY A 391 -9.94 -63.42 3.47
N PRO A 392 -9.32 -64.04 4.49
CA PRO A 392 -9.62 -65.41 4.92
C PRO A 392 -10.55 -65.44 6.14
N SER A 393 -11.38 -66.49 6.22
CA SER A 393 -12.28 -66.77 7.34
C SER A 393 -11.53 -67.24 8.60
N GLY A 394 -11.90 -66.72 9.78
CA GLY A 394 -11.44 -67.16 11.11
C GLY A 394 -12.44 -66.77 12.21
N SER A 395 -12.36 -67.38 13.40
CA SER A 395 -13.45 -67.38 14.40
C SER A 395 -13.00 -67.19 15.86
N ALA A 396 -13.92 -66.66 16.69
CA ALA A 396 -13.87 -66.52 18.16
C ALA A 396 -12.95 -65.37 18.68
N MET A 397 -13.14 -64.69 19.83
CA MET A 397 -13.48 -65.12 21.23
C MET A 397 -12.41 -66.10 21.77
N ASP A 398 -11.76 -66.00 22.94
CA ASP A 398 -11.89 -65.21 24.19
C ASP A 398 -10.50 -65.23 24.93
N LEU A 399 -10.15 -64.58 26.07
CA LEU A 399 -10.82 -63.75 27.10
C LEU A 399 -9.76 -62.85 27.84
N ASP A 400 -10.08 -62.34 29.05
CA ASP A 400 -9.29 -61.41 29.91
C ASP A 400 -7.97 -61.92 30.53
N ALA A 401 -7.11 -61.00 31.01
CA ALA A 401 -6.23 -61.19 32.18
C ALA A 401 -5.75 -59.84 32.81
N ASP A 402 -5.62 -59.80 34.14
CA ASP A 402 -5.50 -58.60 34.99
C ASP A 402 -4.08 -58.12 35.39
N ALA A 403 -4.00 -56.81 35.67
CA ALA A 403 -3.35 -56.13 36.82
C ALA A 403 -1.81 -55.94 37.02
N ASP A 404 -1.52 -54.66 37.33
CA ASP A 404 -0.49 -54.05 38.21
C ASP A 404 1.01 -54.08 37.84
N GLY A 405 1.68 -52.96 38.13
CA GLY A 405 3.06 -52.64 37.74
C GLY A 405 3.27 -51.12 37.65
N ARG A 406 3.83 -50.52 38.70
CA ARG A 406 3.88 -49.05 38.89
C ARG A 406 5.15 -48.39 38.35
N ASP A 407 5.06 -47.05 38.27
CA ASP A 407 6.17 -46.09 38.33
C ASP A 407 7.20 -46.10 37.18
N ALA A 408 6.77 -45.53 36.05
CA ALA A 408 7.67 -44.89 35.08
C ALA A 408 7.05 -43.57 34.58
N LEU A 409 6.92 -42.57 35.45
CA LEU A 409 6.41 -41.24 35.10
C LEU A 409 7.52 -40.43 34.39
N THR A 410 7.84 -40.82 33.16
CA THR A 410 8.75 -40.07 32.28
C THR A 410 8.13 -38.73 31.93
N LEU A 411 8.67 -37.66 32.52
CA LEU A 411 8.54 -36.32 31.99
C LEU A 411 9.20 -36.31 30.60
N VAL A 412 8.39 -36.38 29.55
CA VAL A 412 8.82 -36.07 28.19
C VAL A 412 8.78 -34.56 28.07
N ASP A 413 9.93 -33.91 27.85
CA ASP A 413 9.97 -32.48 27.57
C ASP A 413 9.20 -32.20 26.26
N GLU A 414 8.20 -31.31 26.31
CA GLU A 414 7.38 -30.96 25.14
C GLU A 414 8.20 -30.28 24.03
N ASP A 415 9.42 -29.83 24.32
CA ASP A 415 10.37 -29.21 23.38
C ASP A 415 11.04 -30.21 22.40
N ASP A 416 11.03 -31.52 22.67
CA ASP A 416 11.72 -32.54 21.85
C ASP A 416 10.77 -33.40 20.97
N LEU A 417 9.50 -33.02 20.88
CA LEU A 417 8.60 -33.49 19.81
C LEU A 417 9.00 -32.86 18.48
N ALA A 418 9.96 -33.48 17.80
CA ALA A 418 10.46 -33.04 16.50
C ALA A 418 9.32 -32.76 15.50
N GLU A 419 9.20 -31.50 15.06
CA GLU A 419 8.21 -31.09 14.06
C GLU A 419 8.29 -32.04 12.84
N PRO A 420 7.16 -32.61 12.37
CA PRO A 420 7.18 -33.44 11.17
C PRO A 420 7.73 -32.62 10.00
N PRO A 421 8.54 -33.23 9.11
CA PRO A 421 9.26 -32.49 8.09
C PRO A 421 8.31 -31.60 7.28
N VAL A 422 8.63 -30.29 7.25
CA VAL A 422 7.81 -29.17 6.73
C VAL A 422 7.24 -29.42 5.33
N GLN A 423 7.85 -30.34 4.57
CA GLN A 423 7.49 -30.81 3.25
C GLN A 423 6.09 -31.48 3.12
N LYS A 424 5.32 -31.63 4.21
CA LYS A 424 3.88 -32.00 4.17
C LYS A 424 2.91 -30.96 4.75
N ARG A 425 3.32 -29.69 4.88
CA ARG A 425 2.42 -28.59 5.30
C ARG A 425 1.71 -27.99 4.07
N ARG A 426 0.40 -28.23 3.94
CA ARG A 426 -0.43 -27.73 2.82
C ARG A 426 -0.26 -26.22 2.62
N LEU A 427 -0.20 -25.74 1.38
CA LEU A 427 -0.03 -24.30 1.11
C LEU A 427 -1.12 -23.44 1.74
N ARG A 428 -2.35 -23.96 1.84
CA ARG A 428 -3.49 -23.33 2.51
C ARG A 428 -3.19 -22.96 3.97
N ASP A 429 -2.47 -23.82 4.70
CA ASP A 429 -2.14 -23.61 6.12
C ASP A 429 -1.00 -22.59 6.31
N SER A 430 -0.29 -22.26 5.22
CA SER A 430 0.73 -21.20 5.16
C SER A 430 0.26 -19.95 4.39
N ALA A 431 -1.02 -19.84 4.01
CA ALA A 431 -1.52 -18.74 3.18
C ALA A 431 -1.27 -17.35 3.78
N GLY A 432 -1.37 -17.21 5.11
CA GLY A 432 -1.03 -15.97 5.83
C GLY A 432 0.48 -15.63 5.80
N GLU A 433 1.35 -16.65 5.81
CA GLU A 433 2.80 -16.47 5.66
C GLU A 433 3.15 -16.04 4.23
N ILE A 434 2.56 -16.70 3.24
CA ILE A 434 2.69 -16.36 1.81
C ILE A 434 2.29 -14.91 1.56
N LEU A 435 1.14 -14.47 2.09
CA LEU A 435 0.66 -13.10 1.98
C LEU A 435 1.59 -12.09 2.68
N GLY A 436 2.18 -12.49 3.82
CA GLY A 436 3.22 -11.71 4.51
C GLY A 436 4.50 -11.55 3.69
N ILE A 437 4.94 -12.60 3.00
CA ILE A 437 6.12 -12.57 2.12
C ILE A 437 5.85 -11.72 0.88
N HIS A 438 4.68 -11.87 0.25
CA HIS A 438 4.23 -10.99 -0.84
C HIS A 438 4.31 -9.50 -0.45
N ASN A 439 3.88 -9.15 0.78
CA ASN A 439 4.04 -7.79 1.30
C ASN A 439 5.52 -7.36 1.46
N VAL A 440 6.47 -8.26 1.73
CA VAL A 440 7.91 -7.92 1.71
C VAL A 440 8.38 -7.57 0.29
N TYR A 441 7.95 -8.32 -0.73
CA TYR A 441 8.25 -8.01 -2.14
C TYR A 441 7.60 -6.71 -2.63
N VAL A 442 6.46 -6.31 -2.05
CA VAL A 442 5.83 -4.99 -2.25
C VAL A 442 6.62 -3.85 -1.59
N VAL A 443 7.16 -4.08 -0.38
CA VAL A 443 7.77 -3.03 0.46
C VAL A 443 9.26 -2.81 0.18
N LEU A 444 10.04 -3.88 -0.02
CA LEU A 444 11.49 -3.79 -0.31
C LEU A 444 11.87 -2.87 -1.50
N PRO A 445 11.20 -2.90 -2.67
CA PRO A 445 11.58 -2.04 -3.81
C PRO A 445 11.36 -0.55 -3.55
N GLN A 446 10.53 -0.19 -2.56
CA GLN A 446 10.24 1.19 -2.21
C GLN A 446 11.47 1.88 -1.58
N PHE A 447 12.33 1.12 -0.88
CA PHE A 447 13.63 1.59 -0.39
C PHE A 447 14.56 1.95 -1.55
N LEU A 448 14.66 1.07 -2.55
CA LEU A 448 15.46 1.31 -3.76
C LEU A 448 14.95 2.54 -4.51
N SER A 449 13.64 2.63 -4.75
CA SER A 449 13.03 3.77 -5.44
C SER A 449 13.19 5.09 -4.67
N THR A 450 13.13 5.06 -3.33
CA THR A 450 13.44 6.22 -2.47
C THR A 450 14.90 6.68 -2.65
N PHE A 451 15.85 5.75 -2.60
CA PHE A 451 17.28 6.05 -2.74
C PHE A 451 17.62 6.60 -4.14
N THR A 452 17.10 5.96 -5.20
CA THR A 452 17.22 6.45 -6.58
C THR A 452 16.60 7.83 -6.75
N SER A 453 15.43 8.09 -6.15
CA SER A 453 14.79 9.42 -6.15
C SER A 453 15.68 10.48 -5.47
N SER A 454 16.22 10.17 -4.29
CA SER A 454 17.09 11.09 -3.54
C SER A 454 18.37 11.43 -4.31
N ILE A 455 18.97 10.46 -5.00
CA ILE A 455 20.14 10.69 -5.87
C ILE A 455 19.77 11.58 -7.05
N LEU A 456 18.66 11.30 -7.74
CA LEU A 456 18.24 12.08 -8.90
C LEU A 456 17.92 13.52 -8.52
N PHE A 457 17.21 13.76 -7.41
CA PHE A 457 17.02 15.12 -6.90
C PHE A 457 18.36 15.80 -6.60
N ALA A 458 19.28 15.15 -5.88
CA ALA A 458 20.59 15.74 -5.59
C ALA A 458 21.39 16.10 -6.86
N LEU A 459 21.34 15.26 -7.91
CA LEU A 459 22.02 15.53 -9.19
C LEU A 459 21.37 16.68 -9.97
N PHE A 460 20.04 16.77 -10.00
CA PHE A 460 19.30 17.83 -10.69
C PHE A 460 19.34 19.18 -9.94
N ASP A 461 19.30 19.16 -8.61
CA ASP A 461 19.46 20.34 -7.76
C ASP A 461 20.90 20.89 -7.89
N ALA A 462 21.93 20.02 -7.85
CA ALA A 462 23.32 20.43 -8.05
C ALA A 462 23.59 20.98 -9.46
N ARG A 463 22.93 20.44 -10.50
CA ARG A 463 23.03 20.97 -11.87
C ARG A 463 22.41 22.36 -11.98
N ALA A 464 21.28 22.61 -11.32
CA ALA A 464 20.61 23.92 -11.35
C ALA A 464 21.43 25.00 -10.64
N ALA A 465 22.02 24.69 -9.47
CA ALA A 465 22.96 25.59 -8.81
C ALA A 465 24.22 25.87 -9.67
N GLY A 466 24.63 24.90 -10.50
CA GLY A 466 25.71 25.06 -11.45
C GLY A 466 25.38 26.00 -12.63
N SER A 467 24.14 26.01 -13.13
CA SER A 467 23.75 26.96 -14.19
C SER A 467 23.48 28.36 -13.64
N SER A 468 22.81 28.48 -12.48
CA SER A 468 22.49 29.79 -11.91
C SER A 468 23.74 30.63 -11.63
N HIS A 469 24.85 30.04 -11.19
CA HIS A 469 26.12 30.77 -11.02
C HIS A 469 26.80 31.18 -12.34
N VAL A 470 26.47 30.53 -13.47
CA VAL A 470 26.93 30.95 -14.81
C VAL A 470 26.03 32.04 -15.38
N GLU A 471 24.73 31.96 -15.15
CA GLU A 471 23.72 32.95 -15.56
C GLU A 471 23.87 34.27 -14.77
N GLU A 472 24.08 34.18 -13.45
CA GLU A 472 24.46 35.28 -12.55
C GLU A 472 25.78 35.94 -12.98
N ALA A 473 26.79 35.15 -13.36
CA ALA A 473 28.06 35.66 -13.91
C ALA A 473 27.94 36.24 -15.33
N ALA A 474 26.91 35.87 -16.09
CA ALA A 474 26.61 36.43 -17.41
C ALA A 474 25.70 37.68 -17.36
N GLY A 475 25.18 38.04 -16.18
CA GLY A 475 24.22 39.13 -16.01
C GLY A 475 22.81 38.82 -16.50
N ILE A 476 22.49 37.54 -16.72
CA ILE A 476 21.15 37.06 -17.10
C ILE A 476 20.47 36.54 -15.84
N ALA A 477 19.90 37.47 -15.06
CA ALA A 477 19.19 37.15 -13.83
C ALA A 477 17.71 36.83 -14.11
N ASP A 478 17.41 35.61 -14.54
CA ASP A 478 16.06 35.06 -14.45
C ASP A 478 15.74 34.73 -12.97
N ASP A 479 14.67 35.32 -12.43
CA ASP A 479 14.27 35.20 -11.01
C ASP A 479 13.57 33.86 -10.68
N ASP A 480 13.55 32.92 -11.64
CA ASP A 480 12.94 31.60 -11.52
C ASP A 480 13.88 30.64 -10.76
N GLY A 481 13.99 30.90 -9.44
CA GLY A 481 15.03 30.36 -8.54
C GLY A 481 15.37 28.89 -8.76
N GLY A 482 16.60 28.64 -9.20
CA GLY A 482 17.02 27.44 -9.93
C GLY A 482 16.65 26.07 -9.31
N HIS A 483 15.54 25.50 -9.76
CA HIS A 483 15.14 24.11 -9.49
C HIS A 483 14.75 23.42 -10.79
N SER A 484 15.46 22.35 -11.19
CA SER A 484 15.20 21.65 -12.47
C SER A 484 13.79 21.02 -12.52
N PRO A 485 12.84 21.51 -13.36
CA PRO A 485 11.44 21.05 -13.37
C PRO A 485 11.23 19.68 -14.02
N MET A 486 12.31 18.97 -14.35
CA MET A 486 12.27 17.65 -15.00
C MET A 486 12.65 16.48 -14.07
N ALA A 487 13.12 16.74 -12.84
CA ALA A 487 13.63 15.70 -11.95
C ALA A 487 12.57 14.62 -11.65
N ILE A 488 11.32 15.02 -11.36
CA ILE A 488 10.23 14.07 -11.11
C ILE A 488 9.90 13.26 -12.37
N GLY A 489 9.86 13.90 -13.55
CA GLY A 489 9.63 13.21 -14.82
C GLY A 489 10.65 12.10 -15.09
N TRP A 490 11.94 12.34 -14.79
CA TRP A 490 12.97 11.31 -14.89
C TRP A 490 12.81 10.16 -13.89
N ILE A 491 12.47 10.47 -12.63
CA ILE A 491 12.17 9.45 -11.61
C ILE A 491 10.99 8.56 -12.06
N LEU A 492 9.91 9.15 -12.58
CA LEU A 492 8.75 8.43 -13.10
C LEU A 492 9.12 7.52 -14.28
N ARG A 493 9.91 8.00 -15.26
CA ARG A 493 10.34 7.20 -16.43
C ARG A 493 11.19 6.00 -16.05
N LEU A 494 12.10 6.15 -15.08
CA LEU A 494 12.91 5.03 -14.56
C LEU A 494 12.02 4.00 -13.83
N GLY A 495 11.01 4.46 -13.10
CA GLY A 495 9.93 3.60 -12.59
C GLY A 495 9.20 2.86 -13.71
N GLY A 496 8.87 3.56 -14.81
CA GLY A 496 8.24 2.98 -16.00
C GLY A 496 9.05 1.88 -16.66
N LEU A 497 10.37 2.03 -16.79
CA LEU A 497 11.25 0.97 -17.28
C LEU A 497 11.23 -0.27 -16.38
N SER A 498 11.19 -0.08 -15.05
CA SER A 498 11.06 -1.19 -14.10
C SER A 498 9.70 -1.90 -14.21
N VAL A 499 8.63 -1.14 -14.42
CA VAL A 499 7.29 -1.68 -14.68
C VAL A 499 7.22 -2.49 -15.98
N LEU A 500 8.02 -2.18 -17.00
CA LEU A 500 8.14 -3.03 -18.19
C LEU A 500 8.87 -4.36 -17.92
N VAL A 501 9.79 -4.41 -16.94
CA VAL A 501 10.35 -5.68 -16.44
C VAL A 501 9.27 -6.48 -15.71
N ALA A 502 8.43 -5.83 -14.92
CA ALA A 502 7.27 -6.47 -14.29
C ALA A 502 6.29 -7.04 -15.34
N ALA A 503 6.02 -6.30 -16.42
CA ALA A 503 5.22 -6.78 -17.54
C ALA A 503 5.84 -8.00 -18.25
N PHE A 504 7.16 -8.06 -18.41
CA PHE A 504 7.84 -9.21 -19.01
C PHE A 504 7.83 -10.46 -18.12
N LEU A 505 7.72 -10.29 -16.80
CA LEU A 505 7.66 -11.38 -15.82
C LEU A 505 6.24 -11.89 -15.52
N SER A 506 5.22 -11.26 -16.13
CA SER A 506 3.78 -11.45 -15.90
C SER A 506 3.13 -12.25 -17.04
#